data_AF-A0A1V5MUD7-F1
#
_entry.id   AF-A0A1V5MUD7-F1
#
_cell.length_a   1.000
_cell.length_b   1.000
_cell.length_c   1.000
_cell.angle_alpha   90.00
_cell.angle_beta   90.00
_cell.angle_gamma   90.00
#
_symmetry.space_group_name_H-M   'P 1'
#
loop_
_entity.id
_entity.type
_entity.pdbx_description
1 polymer ?
#
loop_
_entity_poly.entity_id
_entity_poly.type
_entity_poly.pdbx_seq_one_letter_code
_entity_poly.pdbx_strand_id
1 'polypeptide(L)' 'MKVALALYPVSMQQLITIADTGNIMPPKTTWFEPKLRSGLVIHTLS' A
#
# COMPACT_ATOMS: atom_id res chain seq x y z
N MET A 1 20.83 -7.94 -17.59
CA MET A 1 19.69 -8.87 -17.40
C MET A 1 18.63 -8.18 -16.54
N LYS A 2 17.34 -8.23 -16.90
CA LYS A 2 16.23 -7.64 -16.10
C LYS A 2 15.22 -8.74 -15.77
N VAL A 3 14.70 -8.71 -14.54
CA VAL A 3 13.69 -9.65 -14.03
C VAL A 3 12.58 -8.85 -13.35
N ALA A 4 11.36 -9.36 -13.44
CA ALA A 4 10.20 -8.87 -12.72
C ALA A 4 9.52 -10.04 -11.98
N LEU A 5 8.96 -9.75 -10.80
CA LEU A 5 8.29 -10.72 -9.95
C LEU A 5 6.83 -10.26 -9.75
N ALA A 6 5.90 -11.17 -9.99
CA ALA A 6 4.50 -11.00 -9.63
C ALA A 6 4.21 -11.86 -8.39
N LEU A 7 3.55 -11.26 -7.40
CA LEU A 7 3.15 -11.94 -6.17
C LEU A 7 1.62 -12.04 -6.13
N TYR A 8 1.09 -13.01 -5.41
CA TYR A 8 -0.34 -13.10 -5.18
C TYR A 8 -0.85 -11.87 -4.42
N PRO A 9 -2.05 -11.36 -4.74
CA PRO A 9 -2.65 -10.26 -4.02
C PRO A 9 -2.96 -10.69 -2.58
N VAL A 10 -2.76 -9.78 -1.64
CA VAL A 10 -3.21 -9.99 -0.26
C VAL A 10 -4.70 -9.74 -0.12
N SER A 11 -5.37 -10.57 0.68
CA SER A 11 -6.76 -10.33 1.07
C SER A 11 -6.86 -9.26 2.15
N MET A 12 -8.04 -8.62 2.27
CA MET A 12 -8.32 -7.66 3.35
C MET A 12 -8.15 -8.29 4.74
N GLN A 13 -8.55 -9.55 4.91
CA GLN A 13 -8.44 -10.26 6.19
C GLN A 13 -6.98 -10.39 6.63
N GLN A 14 -6.10 -10.81 5.73
CA GLN A 14 -4.66 -10.92 6.00
C GLN A 14 -4.05 -9.58 6.38
N LEU A 15 -4.46 -8.51 5.69
CA LEU A 15 -3.97 -7.16 5.93
C LEU A 15 -4.31 -6.68 7.35
N ILE A 16 -5.55 -6.94 7.80
CA ILE A 16 -6.02 -6.63 9.15
C ILE A 16 -5.27 -7.47 10.19
N THR A 17 -5.15 -8.79 9.98
CA THR A 17 -4.43 -9.67 10.92
C THR A 17 -2.98 -9.25 11.12
N ILE A 18 -2.27 -8.84 10.07
CA ILE A 18 -0.88 -8.40 10.19
C ILE A 18 -0.79 -7.11 11.02
N ALA A 19 -1.72 -6.17 10.82
CA ALA A 19 -1.79 -4.95 11.62
C ALA A 19 -2.07 -5.24 13.11
N ASP A 20 -3.01 -6.14 13.41
CA ASP A 20 -3.37 -6.52 14.78
C ASP A 20 -2.22 -7.21 15.53
N THR A 21 -1.35 -7.92 14.81
CA THR A 21 -0.18 -8.60 15.40
C THR A 21 1.02 -7.68 15.64
N GLY A 22 0.93 -6.39 15.30
CA GLY A 22 2.04 -5.44 15.40
C GLY A 22 3.18 -5.69 14.40
N ASN A 23 2.93 -6.50 13.37
CA ASN A 23 3.89 -6.80 12.31
C ASN A 23 3.75 -5.82 11.12
N ILE A 24 4.73 -5.84 10.22
CA ILE A 24 4.74 -5.00 9.01
C ILE A 24 4.86 -5.84 7.73
N MET A 25 4.15 -5.40 6.69
CA MET A 25 4.31 -5.94 5.35
C MET A 25 5.58 -5.37 4.68
N PRO A 26 6.25 -6.12 3.79
CA PRO A 26 7.32 -5.56 2.97
C PRO A 26 6.80 -4.39 2.12
N PRO A 27 7.64 -3.38 1.84
CA PRO A 27 7.22 -2.19 1.11
C PRO A 27 6.72 -2.55 -0.30
N LYS A 28 5.64 -1.89 -0.74
CA LYS A 28 5.06 -2.01 -2.09
C LYS A 28 4.47 -3.38 -2.44
N THR A 29 4.06 -4.16 -1.44
CA THR A 29 3.37 -5.45 -1.62
C THR A 29 1.85 -5.31 -1.75
N THR A 30 1.30 -4.12 -1.54
CA THR A 30 -0.15 -3.85 -1.58
C THR A 30 -0.48 -2.66 -2.50
N TRP A 31 -1.66 -2.70 -3.11
CA TRP A 31 -2.25 -1.63 -3.92
C TRP A 31 -3.73 -1.48 -3.56
N PHE A 32 -4.20 -0.25 -3.32
CA PHE A 32 -5.57 0.04 -2.93
C PHE A 32 -6.29 0.84 -4.01
N GLU A 33 -7.53 0.43 -4.30
CA GLU A 33 -8.44 1.16 -5.18
C GLU A 33 -9.83 1.30 -4.52
N PRO A 34 -10.39 2.52 -4.45
CA PRO A 34 -9.78 3.78 -4.87
C PRO A 34 -8.60 4.16 -3.99
N LYS A 35 -7.60 4.84 -4.56
CA LYS A 35 -6.52 5.41 -3.74
C LYS A 35 -7.15 6.35 -2.71
N LEU A 36 -6.65 6.26 -1.47
CA LEU A 36 -6.99 7.24 -0.44
C LEU A 36 -6.76 8.62 -1.03
N ARG A 37 -7.79 9.48 -0.97
CA ARG A 37 -7.66 10.87 -1.40
C ARG A 37 -6.53 11.44 -0.56
N SER A 38 -5.39 11.69 -1.19
CA SER A 38 -4.30 12.42 -0.56
C SER A 38 -4.88 13.79 -0.22
N GLY A 39 -5.02 14.10 1.08
CA GLY A 39 -5.40 15.41 1.59
C GLY A 39 -4.34 16.48 1.31
N LEU A 40 -3.68 16.38 0.15
CA LEU A 40 -2.63 17.26 -0.33
C LEU A 40 -3.29 18.57 -0.73
N VAL A 41 -3.12 19.59 0.12
CA VAL A 41 -3.50 20.96 -0.19
C VAL A 41 -2.25 21.66 -0.73
N ILE A 42 -2.32 22.13 -1.98
CA ILE A 42 -1.25 22.93 -2.59
C ILE A 42 -1.61 24.40 -2.36
N HIS A 43 -0.79 25.12 -1.58
CA HIS A 43 -0.85 26.58 -1.51
C HIS A 43 0.27 27.14 -2.38
N THR A 44 -0.09 27.67 -3.55
CA THR A 44 0.86 28.34 -4.45
C THR A 44 1.19 29.71 -3.89
N LEU A 45 2.44 29.91 -3.47
CA LEU A 45 2.99 31.23 -3.18
C LEU A 45 3.43 31.85 -4.52
N SER A 46 2.50 32.51 -5.19
CA SER A 46 2.78 33.39 -6.33
C SER A 46 2.83 34.84 -5.86
#